data_AF-A0A432VAV3-F1
#
_entry.id   AF-A0A432VAV3-F1
#
_cell.length_a   1.000
_cell.length_b   1.000
_cell.length_c   1.000
_cell.angle_alpha   90.00
_cell.angle_beta   90.00
_cell.angle_gamma   90.00
#
_symmetry.space_group_name_H-M   'P 1'
#
loop_
_entity.id
_entity.type
_entity.pdbx_description
1 polymer ?
#
loop_
_entity_poly.entity_id
_entity_poly.type
_entity_poly.pdbx_seq_one_letter_code
_entity_poly.pdbx_strand_id
1 'polypeptide(L)'
;MLHEGPAKLGPRFQEILLLIGQLNYTWTNTESLLIYLIAGLARVDKETAIVIFLTLNTTRARIELVERLSKLAKNPTDRRREILSVTEQLTRQAKLRNKYSHCIYSFDETGTSGSTQLMRIFDAKDDIRYGKIEELDDAEVRKITNCINDIKNTNTTIWRLVREYSYPH
;
A
#
# COMPACT_ATOMS: atom_id res chain seq x y z
N MET A 1 5.52 -35.97 26.63
CA MET A 1 5.19 -34.56 26.39
C MET A 1 6.40 -33.93 25.73
N LEU A 2 6.56 -34.13 24.42
CA LEU A 2 7.69 -33.60 23.65
C LEU A 2 7.27 -32.22 23.17
N HIS A 3 7.84 -31.18 23.78
CA HIS A 3 7.82 -29.84 23.21
C HIS A 3 8.74 -29.86 21.97
N GLU A 4 8.15 -30.05 20.80
CA GLU A 4 8.81 -29.68 19.54
C GLU A 4 9.05 -28.17 19.59
N GLY A 5 10.33 -27.77 19.59
CA GLY A 5 10.71 -26.37 19.40
C GLY A 5 10.21 -25.88 18.04
N PRO A 6 10.02 -24.56 17.85
CA PRO A 6 9.45 -24.04 16.61
C PRO A 6 10.30 -24.52 15.43
N ALA A 7 9.64 -25.20 14.47
CA ALA A 7 10.26 -25.63 13.23
C ALA A 7 11.04 -24.45 12.63
N LYS A 8 12.30 -24.67 12.23
CA LYS A 8 13.09 -23.66 11.53
C LYS A 8 12.35 -23.31 10.24
N LEU A 9 11.78 -22.11 10.22
CA LEU A 9 11.10 -21.56 9.05
C LEU A 9 12.07 -21.54 7.87
N GLY A 10 11.63 -22.07 6.72
CA GLY A 10 12.51 -22.18 5.55
C GLY A 10 12.88 -20.82 4.94
N PRO A 11 13.97 -20.74 4.14
CA PRO A 11 14.49 -19.49 3.58
C PRO A 11 13.46 -18.68 2.78
N ARG A 12 12.57 -19.36 2.04
CA ARG A 12 11.50 -18.73 1.24
C ARG A 12 10.45 -18.05 2.13
N PHE A 13 10.10 -18.64 3.26
CA PHE A 13 9.17 -18.05 4.22
C PHE A 13 9.72 -16.72 4.76
N GLN A 14 10.99 -16.72 5.16
CA GLN A 14 11.65 -15.53 5.69
C GLN A 14 11.73 -14.42 4.64
N GLU A 15 12.03 -14.77 3.39
CA GLU A 15 12.01 -13.82 2.26
C GLU A 15 10.63 -13.15 2.10
N ILE A 16 9.55 -13.94 2.11
CA ILE A 16 8.18 -13.44 1.94
C ILE A 16 7.80 -12.51 3.09
N LEU A 17 8.07 -12.89 4.34
CA LEU A 17 7.79 -12.03 5.49
C LEU A 17 8.55 -10.70 5.42
N LEU A 18 9.82 -10.73 5.02
CA LEU A 18 10.62 -9.52 4.84
C LEU A 18 10.03 -8.60 3.77
N LEU A 19 9.60 -9.17 2.64
CA LEU A 19 8.97 -8.40 1.56
C LEU A 19 7.63 -7.79 1.98
N ILE A 20 6.78 -8.52 2.69
CA ILE A 20 5.50 -7.99 3.20
C ILE A 20 5.75 -6.89 4.24
N GLY A 21 6.71 -7.09 5.13
CA GLY A 21 7.13 -6.08 6.10
C GLY A 21 7.62 -4.80 5.40
N GLN A 22 8.47 -4.94 4.39
CA GLN A 22 8.95 -3.82 3.57
C GLN A 22 7.81 -3.13 2.83
N LEU A 23 6.86 -3.88 2.26
CA LEU A 23 5.69 -3.36 1.58
C LEU A 23 4.84 -2.49 2.53
N ASN A 24 4.51 -3.01 3.71
CA ASN A 24 3.72 -2.27 4.71
C ASN A 24 4.43 -1.01 5.21
N TYR A 25 5.74 -1.10 5.47
CA TYR A 25 6.55 0.05 5.87
C TYR A 25 6.57 1.13 4.79
N THR A 26 6.91 0.74 3.55
CA THR A 26 7.03 1.66 2.42
C THR A 26 5.69 2.32 2.12
N TRP A 27 4.59 1.56 2.20
CA TRP A 27 3.24 2.07 2.08
C TRP A 27 2.94 3.13 3.14
N THR A 28 3.15 2.81 4.42
CA THR A 28 2.81 3.70 5.54
C THR A 28 3.60 5.02 5.47
N ASN A 29 4.89 4.95 5.13
CA ASN A 29 5.73 6.13 4.91
C ASN A 29 5.23 6.98 3.73
N THR A 30 4.80 6.36 2.65
CA THR A 30 4.33 7.08 1.46
C THR A 30 2.95 7.67 1.66
N GLU A 31 2.05 6.96 2.33
CA GLU A 31 0.71 7.45 2.66
C GLU A 31 0.77 8.70 3.56
N SER A 32 1.69 8.74 4.53
CA SER A 32 1.82 9.91 5.40
C SER A 32 2.18 11.19 4.65
N LEU A 33 2.80 11.09 3.47
CA LEU A 33 3.09 12.27 2.63
C LEU A 33 1.83 12.95 2.09
N LEU A 34 0.66 12.29 2.13
CA LEU A 34 -0.61 12.95 1.83
C LEU A 34 -0.88 14.14 2.75
N ILE A 35 -0.29 14.17 3.96
CA ILE A 35 -0.34 15.33 4.88
C ILE A 35 0.11 16.61 4.15
N TYR A 36 1.21 16.54 3.41
CA TYR A 36 1.77 17.70 2.71
C TYR A 36 0.92 18.14 1.52
N LEU A 37 0.33 17.17 0.81
CA LEU A 37 -0.62 17.47 -0.27
C LEU A 37 -1.89 18.12 0.29
N ILE A 38 -2.41 17.63 1.42
CA ILE A 38 -3.55 18.22 2.13
C ILE A 38 -3.21 19.65 2.55
N ALA A 39 -2.06 19.88 3.20
CA ALA A 39 -1.62 21.20 3.64
C ALA A 39 -1.60 22.21 2.48
N GLY A 40 -0.92 21.86 1.38
CA GLY A 40 -0.80 22.71 0.21
C GLY A 40 -2.12 22.99 -0.51
N LEU A 41 -2.95 21.96 -0.71
CA LEU A 41 -4.21 22.09 -1.44
C LEU A 41 -5.31 22.78 -0.62
N ALA A 42 -5.37 22.52 0.69
CA ALA A 42 -6.29 23.17 1.60
C ALA A 42 -5.82 24.58 2.01
N ARG A 43 -4.52 24.90 1.80
CA ARG A 43 -3.86 26.15 2.24
C ARG A 43 -3.90 26.31 3.76
N VAL A 44 -3.51 25.25 4.45
CA VAL A 44 -3.40 25.21 5.91
C VAL A 44 -1.96 24.87 6.30
N ASP A 45 -1.59 25.15 7.54
CA ASP A 45 -0.31 24.71 8.09
C ASP A 45 -0.25 23.18 8.23
N LYS A 46 0.96 22.66 8.50
CA LYS A 46 1.22 21.23 8.62
C LYS A 46 0.48 20.59 9.80
N GLU A 47 0.35 21.28 10.93
CA GLU A 47 -0.30 20.73 12.12
C GLU A 47 -1.80 20.53 11.87
N THR A 48 -2.45 21.52 11.25
CA THR A 48 -3.85 21.42 10.80
C THR A 48 -4.03 20.26 9.81
N ALA A 49 -3.12 20.10 8.85
CA ALA A 49 -3.18 18.99 7.90
C ALA A 49 -2.98 17.61 8.56
N ILE A 50 -2.13 17.51 9.59
CA ILE A 50 -1.97 16.29 10.40
C ILE A 50 -3.29 15.93 11.09
N VAL A 51 -3.97 16.90 11.70
CA VAL A 51 -5.29 16.67 12.34
C VAL A 51 -6.31 16.15 11.33
N ILE A 52 -6.39 16.76 10.15
CA ILE A 52 -7.26 16.29 9.06
C ILE A 52 -6.90 14.85 8.65
N PHE A 53 -5.62 14.56 8.42
CA PHE A 53 -5.15 13.24 8.00
C PHE A 53 -5.48 12.15 9.03
N LEU A 54 -5.27 12.43 10.31
CA LEU A 54 -5.56 11.50 11.41
C LEU A 54 -7.06 11.30 11.64
N THR A 55 -7.88 12.30 11.33
CA THR A 55 -9.35 12.21 11.41
C THR A 55 -9.94 11.31 10.32
N LEU A 56 -9.29 11.25 9.15
CA LEU A 56 -9.70 10.36 8.07
C LEU A 56 -9.22 8.94 8.35
N ASN A 57 -10.15 8.07 8.77
CA ASN A 57 -9.88 6.72 9.26
C ASN A 57 -9.48 5.70 8.18
N THR A 58 -9.52 6.06 6.89
CA THR A 58 -9.17 5.14 5.81
C THR A 58 -8.26 5.82 4.79
N THR A 59 -7.32 5.05 4.22
CA THR A 59 -6.48 5.54 3.13
C THR A 59 -7.31 6.04 1.95
N ARG A 60 -8.41 5.35 1.64
CA ARG A 60 -9.33 5.74 0.59
C ARG A 60 -9.87 7.16 0.82
N ALA A 61 -10.35 7.46 2.03
CA ALA A 61 -10.87 8.80 2.34
C ALA A 61 -9.79 9.87 2.24
N ARG A 62 -8.55 9.58 2.66
CA ARG A 62 -7.39 10.48 2.53
C ARG A 62 -7.06 10.78 1.07
N ILE A 63 -7.02 9.75 0.23
CA ILE A 63 -6.79 9.89 -1.22
C ILE A 63 -7.92 10.68 -1.87
N GLU A 64 -9.18 10.33 -1.60
CA GLU A 64 -10.35 11.02 -2.15
C GLU A 64 -10.40 12.50 -1.73
N LEU A 65 -9.99 12.85 -0.51
CA LEU A 65 -9.86 14.24 -0.10
C LEU A 65 -8.85 14.99 -0.98
N VAL A 66 -7.64 14.43 -1.18
CA VAL A 66 -6.61 15.04 -2.02
C VAL A 66 -7.09 15.22 -3.46
N GLU A 67 -7.78 14.23 -4.02
CA GLU A 67 -8.38 14.34 -5.36
C GLU A 67 -9.44 15.42 -5.46
N ARG A 68 -10.32 15.52 -4.46
CA ARG A 68 -11.38 16.55 -4.45
C ARG A 68 -10.78 17.93 -4.31
N LEU A 69 -9.79 18.10 -3.43
CA LEU A 69 -9.09 19.36 -3.25
C LEU A 69 -8.32 19.76 -4.52
N SER A 70 -7.67 18.83 -5.22
CA SER A 70 -6.93 19.12 -6.47
C SER A 70 -7.85 19.53 -7.63
N LYS A 71 -9.08 19.03 -7.65
CA LYS A 71 -10.11 19.36 -8.66
C LYS A 71 -10.76 20.74 -8.47
N LEU A 72 -10.56 21.42 -7.33
CA LEU A 72 -11.06 22.78 -7.11
C LEU A 72 -10.48 23.77 -8.14
N ALA A 73 -11.30 24.73 -8.59
CA ALA A 73 -10.94 25.69 -9.64
C ALA A 73 -9.67 26.51 -9.36
N LYS A 74 -9.32 26.69 -8.09
CA LYS A 74 -8.10 27.40 -7.63
C LYS A 74 -6.78 26.70 -8.01
N ASN A 75 -6.83 25.45 -8.48
CA ASN A 75 -5.64 24.69 -8.87
C ASN A 75 -5.44 24.70 -10.40
N PRO A 76 -4.27 25.11 -10.90
CA PRO A 76 -3.90 25.02 -12.31
C PRO A 76 -4.07 23.60 -12.86
N THR A 77 -4.42 23.49 -14.14
CA THR A 77 -4.72 22.21 -14.80
C THR A 77 -3.55 21.24 -14.75
N ASP A 78 -2.32 21.71 -14.94
CA ASP A 78 -1.12 20.86 -14.93
C ASP A 78 -0.86 20.28 -13.54
N ARG A 79 -0.93 21.13 -12.51
CA ARG A 79 -0.84 20.71 -11.10
C ARG A 79 -1.91 19.67 -10.74
N ARG A 80 -3.14 19.91 -11.18
CA ARG A 80 -4.24 18.95 -10.97
C ARG A 80 -3.90 17.60 -11.61
N ARG A 81 -3.42 17.60 -12.85
CA ARG A 81 -3.08 16.37 -13.58
C ARG A 81 -2.00 15.57 -12.87
N GLU A 82 -0.93 16.22 -12.42
CA GLU A 82 0.16 15.53 -11.71
C GLU A 82 -0.31 14.93 -10.38
N ILE A 83 -1.09 15.68 -9.59
CA ILE A 83 -1.61 15.18 -8.32
C ILE A 83 -2.58 14.02 -8.54
N LEU A 84 -3.45 14.10 -9.54
CA LEU A 84 -4.37 13.00 -9.87
C LEU A 84 -3.63 11.75 -10.35
N SER A 85 -2.54 11.91 -11.11
CA SER A 85 -1.69 10.79 -11.50
C SER A 85 -1.09 10.09 -10.28
N VAL A 86 -0.66 10.84 -9.27
CA VAL A 86 -0.13 10.28 -8.02
C VAL A 86 -1.21 9.56 -7.22
N THR A 87 -2.41 10.13 -7.08
CA THR A 87 -3.51 9.49 -6.33
C THR A 87 -4.03 8.23 -7.02
N GLU A 88 -4.00 8.18 -8.35
CA GLU A 88 -4.31 6.99 -9.13
C GLU A 88 -3.29 5.87 -8.86
N GLN A 89 -1.99 6.18 -8.86
CA GLN A 89 -0.95 5.20 -8.52
C GLN A 89 -1.13 4.68 -7.08
N LEU A 90 -1.33 5.57 -6.10
CA LEU A 90 -1.60 5.16 -4.71
C LEU A 90 -2.81 4.24 -4.64
N THR A 91 -3.90 4.54 -5.33
CA THR A 91 -5.10 3.71 -5.35
C THR A 91 -4.83 2.33 -5.93
N ARG A 92 -4.04 2.24 -7.00
CA ARG A 92 -3.62 0.97 -7.60
C ARG A 92 -2.76 0.16 -6.63
N GLN A 93 -1.75 0.78 -6.03
CA GLN A 93 -0.84 0.11 -5.09
C GLN A 93 -1.55 -0.28 -3.78
N ALA A 94 -2.56 0.48 -3.33
CA ALA A 94 -3.39 0.12 -2.17
C ALA A 94 -4.09 -1.23 -2.37
N LYS A 95 -4.60 -1.49 -3.58
CA LYS A 95 -5.25 -2.78 -3.89
C LYS A 95 -4.27 -3.94 -3.81
N LEU A 96 -3.06 -3.77 -4.33
CA LEU A 96 -2.00 -4.79 -4.28
C LEU A 96 -1.52 -5.00 -2.85
N ARG A 97 -1.25 -3.92 -2.09
CA ARG A 97 -0.92 -4.00 -0.67
C ARG A 97 -2.00 -4.76 0.09
N ASN A 98 -3.26 -4.40 -0.08
CA ASN A 98 -4.37 -5.08 0.60
C ASN A 98 -4.48 -6.57 0.22
N LYS A 99 -4.18 -6.94 -1.04
CA LYS A 99 -4.12 -8.36 -1.46
C LYS A 99 -3.13 -9.12 -0.58
N TYR A 100 -1.90 -8.61 -0.42
CA TYR A 100 -0.84 -9.29 0.31
C TYR A 100 -0.98 -9.14 1.83
N SER A 101 -1.54 -8.05 2.36
CA SER A 101 -1.72 -7.85 3.80
C SER A 101 -2.90 -8.65 4.38
N HIS A 102 -3.90 -9.03 3.58
CA HIS A 102 -5.14 -9.67 4.05
C HIS A 102 -5.41 -11.06 3.46
N CYS A 103 -4.38 -11.72 2.94
CA CYS A 103 -4.47 -13.11 2.52
C CYS A 103 -4.09 -14.06 3.65
N ILE A 104 -4.56 -15.30 3.54
CA ILE A 104 -4.10 -16.38 4.41
C ILE A 104 -2.87 -16.99 3.74
N TYR A 105 -1.79 -17.08 4.50
CA TYR A 105 -0.57 -17.78 4.11
C TYR A 105 -0.57 -19.18 4.71
N SER A 106 -0.51 -20.21 3.87
CA SER A 106 -0.31 -21.60 4.29
C SER A 106 1.06 -22.09 3.80
N PHE A 107 1.77 -22.83 4.65
CA PHE A 107 3.11 -23.35 4.39
C PHE A 107 3.15 -24.84 4.73
N ASP A 108 3.95 -25.63 3.99
CA ASP A 108 4.16 -27.04 4.31
C ASP A 108 5.11 -27.24 5.50
N GLU A 109 4.99 -28.39 6.17
CA GLU A 109 5.79 -28.73 7.38
C GLU A 109 7.31 -28.77 7.12
N THR A 110 7.73 -28.87 5.85
CA THR A 110 9.14 -28.92 5.48
C THR A 110 9.75 -27.55 5.25
N GLY A 111 8.95 -26.51 4.97
CA GLY A 111 9.42 -25.15 4.66
C GLY A 111 10.39 -25.06 3.47
N THR A 112 10.67 -26.17 2.78
CA THR A 112 11.79 -26.25 1.84
C THR A 112 11.32 -26.13 0.40
N SER A 113 10.06 -26.46 0.08
CA SER A 113 9.48 -26.31 -1.28
C SER A 113 7.95 -26.45 -1.41
N GLY A 114 7.15 -26.65 -0.36
CA GLY A 114 5.70 -26.87 -0.54
C GLY A 114 4.90 -25.58 -0.61
N SER A 115 4.47 -25.23 -1.82
CA SER A 115 3.43 -24.25 -2.19
C SER A 115 3.02 -23.30 -1.05
N THR A 116 3.63 -22.10 -0.97
CA THR A 116 3.01 -21.05 -0.16
C THR A 116 1.72 -20.67 -0.86
N GLN A 117 0.58 -20.97 -0.25
CA GLN A 117 -0.72 -20.71 -0.86
C GLN A 117 -1.26 -19.38 -0.36
N LEU A 118 -1.59 -18.49 -1.30
CA LEU A 118 -2.35 -17.27 -1.04
C LEU A 118 -3.83 -17.61 -1.18
N MET A 119 -4.54 -17.73 -0.06
CA MET A 119 -6.01 -17.95 -0.09
C MET A 119 -6.77 -16.65 0.17
N ARG A 120 -7.82 -16.41 -0.61
CA ARG A 120 -8.75 -15.27 -0.45
C ARG A 120 -10.19 -15.79 -0.50
N ILE A 121 -11.03 -15.39 0.45
CA ILE A 121 -12.47 -15.67 0.34
C ILE A 121 -13.08 -14.71 -0.68
N PHE A 122 -13.84 -15.24 -1.65
CA PHE A 122 -14.68 -14.44 -2.53
C PHE A 122 -16.14 -14.72 -2.17
N ASP A 123 -16.79 -13.73 -1.58
CA ASP A 123 -18.21 -13.80 -1.23
C ASP A 123 -19.02 -13.60 -2.51
N ALA A 124 -19.58 -14.67 -3.05
CA ALA A 124 -20.59 -14.59 -4.10
C ALA A 124 -21.97 -14.59 -3.45
N LYS A 125 -22.95 -13.94 -4.11
CA LYS A 125 -24.29 -13.64 -3.55
C LYS A 125 -25.03 -14.84 -2.93
N ASP A 126 -24.68 -16.07 -3.32
CA ASP A 126 -25.32 -17.32 -2.86
C ASP A 126 -24.31 -18.44 -2.50
N ASP A 127 -23.00 -18.18 -2.43
CA ASP A 127 -21.98 -19.22 -2.14
C ASP A 127 -20.65 -18.65 -1.62
N ILE A 128 -20.05 -19.29 -0.60
CA ILE A 128 -18.71 -18.97 -0.10
C ILE A 128 -17.70 -19.75 -0.93
N ARG A 129 -17.10 -19.09 -1.91
CA ARG A 129 -16.01 -19.70 -2.68
C ARG A 129 -14.68 -19.45 -1.96
N TYR A 130 -14.05 -20.53 -1.50
CA TYR A 130 -12.62 -20.53 -1.19
C TYR A 130 -11.90 -20.11 -2.47
N GLY A 131 -11.34 -18.91 -2.49
CA GLY A 131 -10.82 -18.33 -3.72
C GLY A 131 -9.57 -19.05 -4.22
N LYS A 132 -9.08 -18.55 -5.35
CA LYS A 132 -7.95 -19.11 -6.08
C LYS A 132 -6.73 -19.26 -5.16
N ILE A 133 -6.28 -20.50 -4.99
CA ILE A 133 -4.96 -20.81 -4.45
C ILE A 133 -3.95 -20.28 -5.48
N GLU A 134 -3.19 -19.26 -5.11
CA GLU A 134 -2.04 -18.79 -5.90
C GLU A 134 -0.76 -19.28 -5.21
N GLU A 135 0.11 -19.96 -5.97
CA GLU A 135 1.44 -20.30 -5.48
C GLU A 135 2.30 -19.05 -5.41
N LEU A 136 2.97 -18.86 -4.27
CA LEU A 136 3.92 -17.78 -4.05
C LEU A 136 5.27 -18.14 -4.67
N ASP A 137 5.26 -18.23 -6.00
CA ASP A 137 6.41 -18.50 -6.85
C ASP A 137 7.27 -17.23 -7.03
N ASP A 138 8.37 -17.37 -7.80
CA ASP A 138 9.23 -16.23 -8.10
C ASP A 138 8.48 -15.11 -8.87
N ALA A 139 7.37 -15.41 -9.56
CA ALA A 139 6.58 -14.40 -10.25
C ALA A 139 5.74 -13.57 -9.28
N GLU A 140 5.13 -14.17 -8.25
CA GLU A 140 4.47 -13.44 -7.17
C GLU A 140 5.47 -12.63 -6.34
N VAL A 141 6.65 -13.19 -6.03
CA VAL A 141 7.73 -12.44 -5.36
C VAL A 141 8.09 -11.19 -6.17
N ARG A 142 8.29 -11.31 -7.48
CA ARG A 142 8.53 -10.17 -8.37
C ARG A 142 7.40 -9.14 -8.34
N LYS A 143 6.13 -9.55 -8.24
CA LYS A 143 5.00 -8.63 -8.13
C LYS A 143 5.06 -7.81 -6.83
N ILE A 144 5.40 -8.44 -5.71
CA ILE A 144 5.57 -7.73 -4.43
C ILE A 144 6.73 -6.73 -4.52
N THR A 145 7.88 -7.15 -5.05
CA THR A 145 9.04 -6.25 -5.23
C THR A 145 8.72 -5.07 -6.15
N ASN A 146 8.03 -5.30 -7.27
CA ASN A 146 7.60 -4.24 -8.17
C ASN A 146 6.63 -3.26 -7.50
N CYS A 147 5.67 -3.78 -6.73
CA CYS A 147 4.76 -2.95 -5.94
C CYS A 147 5.52 -2.05 -4.95
N ILE A 148 6.52 -2.59 -4.24
CA ILE A 148 7.38 -1.81 -3.35
C ILE A 148 8.09 -0.69 -4.11
N ASN A 149 8.67 -1.00 -5.28
CA ASN A 149 9.38 -0.02 -6.08
C ASN A 149 8.45 1.07 -6.63
N ASP A 150 7.25 0.72 -7.09
CA ASP A 150 6.24 1.67 -7.53
C ASP A 150 5.81 2.62 -6.40
N ILE A 151 5.66 2.10 -5.17
CA ILE A 151 5.35 2.92 -3.99
C ILE A 151 6.52 3.87 -3.68
N LYS A 152 7.78 3.41 -3.75
CA LYS A 152 8.96 4.27 -3.58
C LYS A 152 9.02 5.38 -4.64
N ASN A 153 8.76 5.05 -5.89
CA ASN A 153 8.71 6.04 -6.97
C ASN A 153 7.59 7.07 -6.73
N THR A 154 6.44 6.61 -6.25
CA THR A 154 5.33 7.48 -5.84
C THR A 154 5.73 8.41 -4.69
N ASN A 155 6.44 7.89 -3.69
CA ASN A 155 7.00 8.67 -2.58
C ASN A 155 7.91 9.81 -3.07
N THR A 156 8.89 9.47 -3.91
CA THR A 156 9.80 10.46 -4.51
C THR A 156 9.04 11.50 -5.35
N THR A 157 8.02 11.06 -6.08
CA THR A 157 7.16 11.96 -6.88
C THR A 157 6.40 12.93 -5.99
N ILE A 158 5.77 12.46 -4.90
CA ILE A 158 5.08 13.34 -3.94
C ILE A 158 6.04 14.38 -3.39
N TRP A 159 7.24 13.97 -2.96
CA TRP A 159 8.25 14.89 -2.47
C TRP A 159 8.69 15.93 -3.50
N ARG A 160 8.81 15.55 -4.77
CA ARG A 160 9.06 16.50 -5.86
C ARG A 160 7.95 17.53 -5.93
N LEU A 161 6.68 17.09 -5.98
CA LEU A 161 5.53 18.00 -6.07
C LEU A 161 5.43 18.94 -4.87
N VAL A 162 5.69 18.43 -3.66
CA VAL A 162 5.69 19.22 -2.42
C VAL A 162 6.71 20.37 -2.50
N ARG A 163 7.92 20.09 -2.99
CA ARG A 163 8.96 21.13 -3.17
C ARG A 163 8.64 22.08 -4.32
N GLU A 164 8.25 21.55 -5.47
CA GLU A 164 7.96 22.33 -6.69
C GLU A 164 6.80 23.31 -6.50
N TYR A 165 5.79 22.90 -5.73
CA TYR A 165 4.63 23.73 -5.42
C TYR A 165 4.72 24.48 -4.10
N SER A 166 5.88 24.43 -3.43
CA SER A 166 6.13 25.09 -2.15
C SER A 166 5.05 24.77 -1.11
N TYR A 167 4.60 23.52 -1.06
CA TYR A 167 3.65 23.07 -0.03
C TYR A 167 4.34 23.08 1.34
N PRO A 168 3.61 23.36 2.43
CA PRO A 168 4.18 23.30 3.78
C PRO A 168 4.73 21.89 4.06
N HIS A 169 5.99 21.77 4.48
CA HIS A 169 6.64 20.48 4.76
C HIS A 169 7.54 20.47 6.00
#